data_AF-I2PXK8-F1
#
_entry.id   AF-I2PXK8-F1
#
_cell.length_a   1.000
_cell.length_b   1.000
_cell.length_c   1.000
_cell.angle_alpha   90.00
_cell.angle_beta   90.00
_cell.angle_gamma   90.00
#
_symmetry.space_group_name_H-M   'P 1'
#
loop_
_entity.id
_entity.type
_entity.pdbx_description
1 polymer ?
#
loop_
_entity_poly.entity_id
_entity_poly.type
_entity_poly.pdbx_seq_one_letter_code
_entity_poly.pdbx_strand_id
1 'polypeptide(L)' 'MEIGWYLRLSRARELEFLVAPNARPILDDQLATVSGWRLAVETENGFLRARFTR' A
#
# COMPACT_ATOMS: atom_id res chain seq x y z
N MET A 1 -10.87 6.05 -3.49
CA MET A 1 -11.25 4.64 -3.25
C MET A 1 -10.10 3.98 -2.52
N GLU A 2 -10.41 3.36 -1.39
CA GLU A 2 -9.55 3.30 -0.21
C GLU A 2 -8.77 1.98 -0.13
N ILE A 3 -7.48 2.04 -0.46
CA ILE A 3 -6.53 0.95 -0.25
C ILE A 3 -6.58 0.45 1.21
N GLY A 4 -6.85 1.33 2.18
CA GLY A 4 -7.03 0.98 3.60
C GLY A 4 -8.16 -0.02 3.89
N TRP A 5 -9.30 0.03 3.17
CA TRP A 5 -10.35 -0.99 3.35
C TRP A 5 -9.88 -2.37 2.88
N TYR A 6 -9.13 -2.44 1.79
CA TYR A 6 -8.53 -3.70 1.34
C TYR A 6 -7.54 -4.25 2.36
N LEU A 7 -6.70 -3.40 2.96
CA LEU A 7 -5.76 -3.82 4.01
C LEU A 7 -6.46 -4.31 5.28
N ARG A 8 -7.60 -3.72 5.66
CA ARG A 8 -8.36 -4.13 6.85
C ARG A 8 -9.18 -5.40 6.64
N LEU A 9 -9.81 -5.53 5.47
CA LEU A 9 -10.78 -6.60 5.20
C LEU A 9 -10.17 -7.81 4.51
N SER A 10 -9.00 -7.64 3.87
CA SER A 10 -8.32 -8.76 3.22
C SER A 10 -7.76 -9.73 4.26
N ARG A 11 -7.96 -11.02 3.98
CA ARG A 11 -7.29 -12.12 4.69
C ARG A 11 -5.95 -12.49 4.04
N ALA A 12 -5.57 -11.84 2.94
CA ALA A 12 -4.28 -12.05 2.31
C ALA A 12 -3.17 -11.56 3.25
N ARG A 13 -2.03 -12.26 3.22
CA ARG A 13 -0.82 -11.86 3.96
C ARG A 13 0.01 -10.81 3.22
N GLU A 14 -0.24 -10.69 1.92
CA GLU A 14 0.44 -9.76 1.03
C GLU A 14 -0.58 -9.15 0.06
N LEU A 15 -0.41 -7.86 -0.20
CA LEU A 15 -1.16 -7.12 -1.22
C LEU A 15 -0.21 -6.22 -2.00
N GLU A 16 -0.31 -6.25 -3.31
CA GLU A 16 0.52 -5.44 -4.21
C GLU A 16 -0.36 -4.49 -5.02
N PHE A 17 0.07 -3.24 -5.10
CA PHE A 17 -0.61 -2.19 -5.85
C PHE A 17 0.39 -1.44 -6.72
N LEU A 18 0.05 -1.21 -7.98
CA LEU A 18 0.77 -0.30 -8.85
C LEU A 18 0.04 1.04 -8.84
N VAL A 19 0.69 2.08 -8.30
CA VAL A 19 0.10 3.41 -8.14
C VAL A 19 0.95 4.49 -8.78
N ALA A 20 0.33 5.63 -9.08
CA ALA A 20 1.04 6.79 -9.60
C ALA A 20 2.07 7.33 -8.57
N PRO A 21 3.16 7.98 -9.02
CA PRO A 21 4.24 8.43 -8.15
C PRO A 21 3.82 9.48 -7.11
N ASN A 22 2.79 10.27 -7.42
CA ASN A 22 2.20 11.23 -6.49
C ASN A 22 1.37 10.58 -5.38
N ALA A 23 1.12 9.26 -5.42
CA ALA A 23 0.35 8.55 -4.40
C ALA A 23 1.18 8.14 -3.18
N ARG A 24 2.50 8.38 -3.18
CA ARG A 24 3.37 8.08 -2.02
C ARG A 24 2.85 8.61 -0.68
N PRO A 25 2.47 9.90 -0.53
CA PRO A 25 1.94 10.42 0.73
C PRO A 25 0.64 9.72 1.16
N ILE A 26 -0.18 9.28 0.20
CA ILE A 26 -1.41 8.53 0.48
C ILE A 26 -1.07 7.15 1.02
N LEU A 27 -0.09 6.45 0.44
CA LEU A 27 0.34 5.13 0.94
C LEU A 27 0.85 5.20 2.38
N ASP A 28 1.59 6.25 2.71
CA ASP A 28 2.15 6.49 4.05
C ASP A 28 1.04 6.77 5.08
N ASP A 29 0.08 7.62 4.71
CA ASP A 29 -1.11 7.91 5.52
C ASP A 29 -1.94 6.63 5.77
N GLN A 30 -2.17 5.83 4.72
CA GLN A 30 -2.89 4.57 4.85
C GLN A 30 -2.16 3.61 5.79
N LEU A 31 -0.82 3.48 5.69
CA LEU A 31 -0.02 2.65 6.60
C LEU A 31 -0.20 3.07 8.06
N ALA A 32 -0.20 4.38 8.34
CA ALA A 32 -0.43 4.91 9.68
C ALA A 32 -1.80 4.52 10.25
N THR A 33 -2.82 4.40 9.39
CA THR A 33 -4.19 4.03 9.78
C THR A 33 -4.43 2.52 9.92
N VAL A 34 -3.55 1.66 9.40
CA VAL A 34 -3.67 0.20 9.48
C VAL A 34 -2.49 -0.42 10.23
N SER A 35 -2.64 -0.52 11.56
CA SER A 35 -1.66 -1.16 12.44
C SER A 35 -1.46 -2.64 12.08
N GLY A 36 -0.19 -3.08 12.07
CA GLY A 36 0.20 -4.46 11.81
C GLY A 36 0.54 -4.79 10.37
N TRP A 37 0.50 -3.81 9.46
CA TRP A 37 1.01 -3.94 8.11
C TRP A 37 2.38 -3.27 7.97
N ARG A 38 3.21 -3.80 7.08
CA ARG A 38 4.47 -3.21 6.62
C ARG A 38 4.31 -2.83 5.16
N LEU A 39 4.97 -1.75 4.74
CA LEU A 39 4.92 -1.25 3.38
C LEU A 39 6.34 -1.23 2.79
N ALA A 40 6.51 -1.89 1.65
CA ALA A 40 7.66 -1.71 0.77
C ALA A 40 7.19 -0.95 -0.48
N VAL A 41 7.92 0.10 -0.87
CA VAL A 41 7.63 0.87 -2.07
C VAL A 41 8.85 0.87 -2.96
N GLU A 42 8.68 0.43 -4.19
CA GLU A 42 9.71 0.40 -5.22
C GLU A 42 9.22 1.19 -6.44
N THR A 43 10.15 1.83 -7.16
CA THR A 43 9.81 2.52 -8.41
C THR A 43 9.92 1.54 -9.57
N GLU A 44 8.85 1.38 -10.34
CA GLU A 44 8.79 0.47 -11.48
C GLU A 44 8.17 1.20 -12.69
N ASN A 45 8.94 1.36 -13.76
CA ASN A 45 8.50 2.01 -15.02
C ASN A 45 7.83 3.40 -14.83
N GLY A 46 8.29 4.19 -13.85
CA GLY A 46 7.73 5.51 -13.54
C GLY A 46 6.50 5.49 -12.61
N PHE A 47 6.07 4.30 -12.17
CA PHE A 47 5.04 4.09 -11.16
C PHE A 47 5.66 3.64 -9.84
N LEU A 48 4.86 3.65 -8.78
CA LEU A 48 5.24 3.09 -7.49
C LEU A 48 4.55 1.75 -7.32
N ARG A 49 5.35 0.71 -7.15
CA ARG A 49 4.91 -0.61 -6.71
C ARG A 49 4.90 -0.62 -5.19
N ALA A 50 3.70 -0.63 -4.62
CA ALA A 50 3.47 -0.66 -3.18
C ALA A 50 3.08 -2.08 -2.74
N ARG A 51 3.95 -2.73 -1.97
CA ARG A 51 3.72 -4.05 -1.40
C ARG A 51 3.45 -3.93 0.09
N PHE A 52 2.25 -4.32 0.50
CA PHE A 52 1.83 -4.40 1.88
C PHE A 52 1.93 -5.83 2.38
N THR A 53 2.57 -6.05 3.53
CA THR A 53 2.75 -7.38 4.14
C THR A 53 2.35 -7.35 5.61
N ARG A 54 1.65 -8.39 6.10
CA ARG A 54 1.20 -8.51 7.49
C ARG A 54 2.08 -9.46 8.31
#